data_AF-A0A9D2A8A0-F1
#
_entry.id   AF-A0A9D2A8A0-F1
#
_cell.length_a   1.000
_cell.length_b   1.000
_cell.length_c   1.000
_cell.angle_alpha   90.00
_cell.angle_beta   90.00
_cell.angle_gamma   90.00
#
_symmetry.space_group_name_H-M   'P 1'
#
loop_
_entity.id
_entity.type
_entity.pdbx_description
1 polymer ?
#
loop_
_entity_poly.entity_id
_entity_poly.type
_entity_poly.pdbx_seq_one_letter_code
_entity_poly.pdbx_strand_id
1 'polypeptide(L)'
;MLEKIKINVTQRTASILVKDTESFEFYKKDGRTINRNALLTRLIVNYHETFRSKEEELFSYLKKALSAARLSKTELEDLCYKVAGHVNKREAAPGNEKFTMTVGVKPTKESEPIIAYIEDYLLGGSTVSEYFRNMFSSYASLPQDEREKIIFLPQYRAIQRAIEKKKTIFVTTRGGKEKKLELSPYCFACSKEELHGYLLAGRKNDCIPLRLSRIVSVTELAEPSVFTQEQIEIFQKMLAYGPQFIYGKNEKEVEIQLTEQGIDKFKKMYVHRPIPVRVENDRYYFACSYMQIVQYFQRFGKDARVIRPQHVRDAIVRFHREAVSRYLCPDRYAVRPKQTFSRTQNKNNGADP
;
A
#
# COMPACT_ATOMS: atom_id res chain seq x y z
N MET A 1 -12.37 -28.07 11.62
CA MET A 1 -11.62 -27.19 10.68
C MET A 1 -12.57 -26.87 9.55
N LEU A 2 -12.95 -25.61 9.35
CA LEU A 2 -13.81 -25.22 8.24
C LEU A 2 -13.16 -25.54 6.88
N GLU A 3 -14.00 -25.93 5.93
CA GLU A 3 -13.57 -26.26 4.59
C GLU A 3 -13.08 -25.01 3.85
N LYS A 4 -12.18 -25.21 2.88
CA LYS A 4 -11.66 -24.14 2.04
C LYS A 4 -12.74 -23.72 1.02
N ILE A 5 -13.16 -22.47 1.08
CA ILE A 5 -14.13 -21.89 0.14
C ILE A 5 -13.40 -21.60 -1.18
N LYS A 6 -13.90 -22.19 -2.29
CA LYS A 6 -13.39 -21.95 -3.64
C LYS A 6 -14.27 -20.92 -4.35
N ILE A 7 -13.66 -19.85 -4.82
CA ILE A 7 -14.35 -18.70 -5.40
C ILE A 7 -13.80 -18.46 -6.79
N ASN A 8 -14.63 -18.64 -7.82
CA ASN A 8 -14.25 -18.32 -9.18
C ASN A 8 -14.37 -16.81 -9.42
N VAL A 9 -13.36 -16.17 -9.99
CA VAL A 9 -13.27 -14.74 -10.28
C VAL A 9 -12.68 -14.54 -11.68
N THR A 10 -12.71 -13.31 -12.19
CA THR A 10 -12.06 -12.99 -13.47
C THR A 10 -10.54 -12.93 -13.34
N GLN A 11 -9.84 -13.03 -14.47
CA GLN A 11 -8.38 -12.86 -14.51
C GLN A 11 -7.95 -11.51 -13.92
N ARG A 12 -8.70 -10.44 -14.18
CA ARG A 12 -8.46 -9.10 -13.65
C ARG A 12 -8.49 -9.10 -12.12
N THR A 13 -9.58 -9.57 -11.51
CA THR A 13 -9.72 -9.62 -10.05
C THR A 13 -8.63 -10.48 -9.42
N ALA A 14 -8.32 -11.65 -10.01
CA ALA A 14 -7.24 -12.50 -9.53
C ALA A 14 -5.87 -11.79 -9.57
N SER A 15 -5.57 -11.07 -10.66
CA SER A 15 -4.30 -10.37 -10.84
C SER A 15 -4.13 -9.21 -9.85
N ILE A 16 -5.19 -8.45 -9.58
CA ILE A 16 -5.17 -7.38 -8.57
C ILE A 16 -4.92 -7.94 -7.17
N LEU A 17 -5.61 -9.01 -6.79
CA LEU A 17 -5.39 -9.66 -5.49
C LEU A 17 -3.95 -10.15 -5.34
N VAL A 18 -3.32 -10.68 -6.39
CA VAL A 18 -1.91 -11.08 -6.37
C VAL A 18 -1.00 -9.85 -6.24
N LYS A 19 -1.19 -8.83 -7.09
CA LYS A 19 -0.42 -7.58 -7.06
C LYS A 19 -0.46 -6.93 -5.68
N ASP A 20 -1.62 -6.87 -5.04
CA ASP A 20 -1.78 -6.26 -3.72
C ASP A 20 -1.16 -7.14 -2.62
N THR A 21 -1.23 -8.48 -2.75
CA THR A 21 -0.54 -9.40 -1.82
C THR A 21 0.97 -9.11 -1.81
N GLU A 22 1.57 -8.87 -2.98
CA GLU A 22 3.00 -8.53 -3.12
C GLU A 22 3.31 -7.10 -2.68
N SER A 23 2.54 -6.13 -3.19
CA SER A 23 2.78 -4.69 -3.00
C SER A 23 2.65 -4.27 -1.53
N PHE A 24 1.79 -4.94 -0.77
CA PHE A 24 1.58 -4.71 0.67
C PHE A 24 2.32 -5.74 1.55
N GLU A 25 3.20 -6.53 0.95
CA GLU A 25 4.15 -7.43 1.60
C GLU A 25 3.50 -8.51 2.48
N PHE A 26 2.42 -9.11 2.00
CA PHE A 26 1.83 -10.31 2.60
C PHE A 26 2.65 -11.54 2.18
N TYR A 27 3.76 -11.78 2.87
CA TYR A 27 4.61 -12.96 2.65
C TYR A 27 4.44 -14.01 3.73
N LYS A 28 4.77 -15.26 3.40
CA LYS A 28 4.99 -16.32 4.38
C LYS A 28 6.27 -16.06 5.16
N LYS A 29 6.55 -16.91 6.16
CA LYS A 29 7.76 -16.80 7.01
C LYS A 29 9.08 -16.83 6.23
N ASP A 30 9.08 -17.37 5.01
CA ASP A 30 10.24 -17.40 4.11
C ASP A 30 10.56 -16.03 3.47
N GLY A 31 9.68 -15.04 3.59
CA GLY A 31 9.82 -13.71 3.02
C GLY A 31 9.79 -13.65 1.49
N ARG A 32 9.45 -14.75 0.81
CA ARG A 32 9.47 -14.86 -0.66
C ARG A 32 8.15 -15.36 -1.22
N THR A 33 7.51 -16.30 -0.54
CA THR A 33 6.25 -16.87 -0.99
C THR A 33 5.09 -15.98 -0.54
N ILE A 34 4.24 -15.57 -1.49
CA ILE A 34 3.06 -14.76 -1.18
C ILE A 34 2.07 -15.52 -0.28
N ASN A 35 1.46 -14.79 0.65
CA ASN A 35 0.44 -15.28 1.57
C ASN A 35 -0.92 -14.66 1.23
N ARG A 36 -1.48 -15.13 0.11
CA ARG A 36 -2.78 -14.66 -0.39
C ARG A 36 -3.90 -14.82 0.63
N ASN A 37 -3.90 -15.89 1.43
CA ASN A 37 -4.95 -16.10 2.43
C ASN A 37 -4.98 -14.97 3.47
N ALA A 38 -3.82 -14.45 3.87
CA ALA A 38 -3.75 -13.34 4.83
C ALA A 38 -4.37 -12.06 4.26
N LEU A 39 -4.14 -11.75 2.97
CA LEU A 39 -4.82 -10.64 2.31
C LEU A 39 -6.34 -10.86 2.29
N LEU A 40 -6.80 -12.04 1.86
CA LEU A 40 -8.24 -12.33 1.77
C LEU A 40 -8.93 -12.28 3.14
N THR A 41 -8.27 -12.77 4.19
CA THR A 41 -8.74 -12.60 5.57
C THR A 41 -8.91 -11.13 5.93
N ARG A 42 -7.95 -10.26 5.58
CA ARG A 42 -8.09 -8.81 5.80
C ARG A 42 -9.26 -8.21 5.06
N LEU A 43 -9.50 -8.62 3.81
CA LEU A 43 -10.65 -8.13 3.04
C LEU A 43 -11.97 -8.55 3.68
N ILE A 44 -12.09 -9.81 4.12
CA ILE A 44 -13.30 -10.27 4.81
C ILE A 44 -13.52 -9.46 6.09
N VAL A 45 -12.50 -9.32 6.93
CA VAL A 45 -12.61 -8.60 8.20
C VAL A 45 -12.94 -7.12 7.99
N ASN A 46 -12.24 -6.46 7.08
CA ASN A 46 -12.31 -5.00 6.99
C ASN A 46 -13.31 -4.46 5.96
N TYR A 47 -13.70 -5.26 4.95
CA TYR A 47 -14.50 -4.77 3.82
C TYR A 47 -15.93 -5.30 3.79
N HIS A 48 -16.24 -6.38 4.50
CA HIS A 48 -17.57 -7.00 4.43
C HIS A 48 -18.71 -6.04 4.80
N GLU A 49 -18.55 -5.21 5.83
CA GLU A 49 -19.55 -4.19 6.20
C GLU A 49 -19.74 -3.16 5.10
N THR A 50 -18.66 -2.64 4.54
CA THR A 50 -18.73 -1.64 3.45
C THR A 50 -19.40 -2.22 2.22
N PHE A 51 -19.07 -3.46 1.85
CA PHE A 51 -19.73 -4.14 0.75
C PHE A 51 -21.21 -4.39 1.03
N ARG A 52 -21.54 -4.88 2.23
CA ARG A 52 -22.93 -5.08 2.69
C ARG A 52 -23.74 -3.79 2.61
N SER A 53 -23.22 -2.66 3.08
CA SER A 53 -23.94 -1.39 3.02
C SER A 53 -24.26 -0.97 1.59
N LYS A 54 -23.36 -1.23 0.63
CA LYS A 54 -23.64 -0.99 -0.80
C LYS A 54 -24.75 -1.89 -1.33
N GLU A 55 -24.73 -3.18 -0.95
CA GLU A 55 -25.77 -4.14 -1.32
C GLU A 55 -27.13 -3.73 -0.73
N GLU A 56 -27.16 -3.31 0.53
CA GLU A 56 -28.37 -2.80 1.20
C GLU A 56 -28.91 -1.53 0.54
N GLU A 57 -28.02 -0.62 0.13
CA GLU A 57 -28.41 0.60 -0.60
C GLU A 57 -29.05 0.26 -1.96
N LEU A 58 -28.42 -0.61 -2.75
CA LEU A 58 -28.98 -1.07 -4.02
C LEU A 58 -30.32 -1.77 -3.82
N PHE A 59 -30.41 -2.66 -2.85
CA PHE A 59 -31.62 -3.41 -2.57
C PHE A 59 -32.77 -2.51 -2.07
N SER A 60 -32.46 -1.54 -1.20
CA SER A 60 -33.41 -0.52 -0.73
C SER A 60 -33.93 0.34 -1.89
N TYR A 61 -33.02 0.76 -2.78
CA TYR A 61 -33.39 1.49 -3.99
C TYR A 61 -34.35 0.69 -4.88
N LEU A 62 -34.04 -0.58 -5.15
CA LEU A 62 -34.88 -1.47 -5.97
C LEU A 62 -36.26 -1.68 -5.33
N LYS A 63 -36.32 -1.97 -4.03
CA LYS A 63 -37.59 -2.11 -3.29
C LYS A 63 -38.45 -0.86 -3.39
N LYS A 64 -37.85 0.32 -3.25
CA LYS A 64 -38.56 1.60 -3.36
C LYS A 64 -39.09 1.81 -4.79
N ALA A 65 -38.25 1.59 -5.80
CA ALA A 65 -38.61 1.78 -7.21
C ALA A 65 -39.72 0.84 -7.68
N LEU A 66 -39.76 -0.39 -7.15
CA LEU A 66 -40.71 -1.43 -7.54
C LEU A 66 -41.93 -1.53 -6.60
N SER A 67 -42.01 -0.67 -5.58
CA SER A 67 -43.09 -0.71 -4.58
C SER A 67 -44.51 -0.56 -5.17
N ALA A 68 -44.64 0.12 -6.32
CA ALA A 68 -45.92 0.30 -7.02
C ALA A 68 -46.36 -0.91 -7.87
N ALA A 69 -45.51 -1.93 -8.04
CA ALA A 69 -45.73 -3.04 -8.97
C ALA A 69 -46.80 -4.06 -8.53
N ARG A 70 -47.51 -3.83 -7.41
CA ARG A 70 -48.55 -4.72 -6.84
C ARG A 70 -48.11 -6.19 -6.67
N LEU A 71 -46.82 -6.40 -6.40
CA LEU A 71 -46.25 -7.71 -6.09
C LEU A 71 -46.47 -8.05 -4.61
N SER A 72 -46.57 -9.33 -4.27
CA SER A 72 -46.43 -9.74 -2.87
C SER A 72 -45.03 -9.41 -2.35
N LYS A 73 -44.88 -9.35 -1.02
CA LYS A 73 -43.58 -9.05 -0.40
C LYS A 73 -42.47 -10.01 -0.86
N THR A 74 -42.78 -11.30 -0.93
CA THR A 74 -41.85 -12.35 -1.34
C THR A 74 -41.47 -12.22 -2.81
N GLU A 75 -42.43 -11.98 -3.71
CA GLU A 75 -42.16 -11.79 -5.13
C GLU A 75 -41.32 -10.53 -5.40
N LEU A 76 -41.59 -9.46 -4.66
CA LEU A 76 -40.79 -8.23 -4.73
C LEU A 76 -39.35 -8.49 -4.27
N GLU A 77 -39.16 -9.21 -3.17
CA GLU A 77 -37.83 -9.56 -2.65
C GLU A 77 -37.05 -10.42 -3.63
N ASP A 78 -37.67 -11.48 -4.16
CA ASP A 78 -37.06 -12.35 -5.18
C ASP A 78 -36.68 -11.58 -6.44
N LEU A 79 -37.53 -10.66 -6.91
CA LEU A 79 -37.23 -9.83 -8.07
C LEU A 79 -36.06 -8.90 -7.79
N CYS A 80 -36.04 -8.24 -6.63
CA CYS A 80 -34.92 -7.38 -6.23
C CYS A 80 -33.61 -8.16 -6.15
N TYR A 81 -33.61 -9.37 -5.57
CA TYR A 81 -32.41 -10.21 -5.52
C TYR A 81 -31.94 -10.66 -6.90
N LYS A 82 -32.85 -11.02 -7.81
CA LYS A 82 -32.51 -11.35 -9.21
C LYS A 82 -31.87 -10.17 -9.94
N VAL A 83 -32.44 -8.98 -9.79
CA VAL A 83 -31.91 -7.76 -10.42
C VAL A 83 -30.55 -7.38 -9.83
N ALA A 84 -30.43 -7.33 -8.50
CA ALA A 84 -29.17 -7.05 -7.82
C ALA A 84 -28.09 -8.07 -8.20
N GLY A 85 -28.43 -9.37 -8.21
CA GLY A 85 -27.52 -10.42 -8.66
C GLY A 85 -27.03 -10.24 -10.11
N HIS A 86 -27.89 -9.76 -11.01
CA HIS A 86 -27.50 -9.43 -12.38
C HIS A 86 -26.55 -8.23 -12.44
N VAL A 87 -26.83 -7.16 -11.70
CA VAL A 87 -25.96 -5.97 -11.60
C VAL A 87 -24.59 -6.38 -11.07
N ASN A 88 -24.55 -7.10 -9.96
CA ASN A 88 -23.32 -7.55 -9.33
C ASN A 88 -22.49 -8.47 -10.23
N LYS A 89 -23.14 -9.38 -10.97
CA LYS A 89 -22.46 -10.22 -11.94
C LYS A 89 -21.80 -9.38 -13.05
N ARG A 90 -22.49 -8.34 -13.54
CA ARG A 90 -21.96 -7.44 -14.56
C ARG A 90 -20.79 -6.60 -14.04
N GLU A 91 -20.88 -6.11 -12.81
CA GLU A 91 -19.79 -5.37 -12.17
C GLU A 91 -18.57 -6.26 -11.86
N ALA A 92 -18.82 -7.51 -11.47
CA ALA A 92 -17.78 -8.50 -11.22
C ALA A 92 -17.08 -8.99 -12.51
N ALA A 93 -17.73 -8.85 -13.65
CA ALA A 93 -17.21 -9.19 -14.97
C ALA A 93 -17.47 -8.08 -16.01
N PRO A 94 -16.81 -6.92 -15.88
CA PRO A 94 -16.96 -5.83 -16.84
C PRO A 94 -16.60 -6.30 -18.26
N GLY A 95 -17.37 -5.90 -19.27
CA GLY A 95 -17.14 -6.35 -20.64
C GLY A 95 -17.36 -7.85 -20.87
N ASN A 96 -18.13 -8.52 -20.00
CA ASN A 96 -18.42 -9.96 -20.05
C ASN A 96 -17.17 -10.85 -19.89
N GLU A 97 -16.22 -10.41 -19.06
CA GLU A 97 -15.09 -11.23 -18.63
C GLU A 97 -15.55 -12.60 -18.08
N LYS A 98 -14.76 -13.67 -18.32
CA LYS A 98 -15.07 -15.01 -17.82
C LYS A 98 -14.47 -15.23 -16.43
N PHE A 99 -15.20 -15.95 -15.57
CA PHE A 99 -14.74 -16.35 -14.24
C PHE A 99 -13.84 -17.61 -14.31
N THR A 100 -12.66 -17.49 -14.92
CA THR A 100 -11.75 -18.61 -15.18
C THR A 100 -10.77 -18.90 -14.04
N MET A 101 -10.60 -17.98 -13.10
CA MET A 101 -9.59 -18.08 -12.05
C MET A 101 -10.21 -18.47 -10.71
N THR A 102 -9.66 -19.47 -10.04
CA THR A 102 -10.12 -19.87 -8.70
C THR A 102 -9.26 -19.25 -7.60
N VAL A 103 -9.93 -18.63 -6.64
CA VAL A 103 -9.38 -18.09 -5.40
C VAL A 103 -9.82 -18.98 -4.25
N GLY A 104 -8.90 -19.31 -3.35
CA GLY A 104 -9.23 -20.13 -2.18
C GLY A 104 -9.14 -19.33 -0.90
N VAL A 105 -10.23 -19.26 -0.13
CA VAL A 105 -10.24 -18.73 1.23
C VAL A 105 -10.24 -19.90 2.21
N LYS A 106 -9.22 -19.94 3.07
CA LYS A 106 -9.22 -20.79 4.26
C LYS A 106 -9.64 -19.91 5.44
N PRO A 107 -10.80 -20.17 6.07
CA PRO A 107 -11.25 -19.42 7.23
C PRO A 107 -10.19 -19.44 8.34
N THR A 108 -10.02 -18.29 8.99
CA THR A 108 -9.20 -18.12 10.19
C THR A 108 -10.09 -17.77 11.37
N LYS A 109 -9.54 -17.80 12.60
CA LYS A 109 -10.28 -17.36 13.81
C LYS A 109 -10.88 -15.96 13.68
N GLU A 110 -10.24 -15.07 12.92
CA GLU A 110 -10.71 -13.70 12.70
C GLU A 110 -11.85 -13.62 11.67
N SER A 111 -11.78 -14.43 10.60
CA SER A 111 -12.78 -14.36 9.51
C SER A 111 -13.96 -15.30 9.71
N GLU A 112 -13.81 -16.37 10.47
CA GLU A 112 -14.83 -17.42 10.64
C GLU A 112 -16.18 -16.91 11.14
N PRO A 113 -16.27 -16.07 12.20
CA PRO A 113 -17.56 -15.52 12.62
C PRO A 113 -18.24 -14.65 11.55
N ILE A 114 -17.45 -13.94 10.75
CA ILE A 114 -17.95 -13.06 9.68
C ILE A 114 -18.46 -13.90 8.51
N ILE A 115 -17.75 -14.98 8.16
CA ILE A 115 -18.17 -15.91 7.12
C ILE A 115 -19.50 -16.55 7.52
N ALA A 116 -19.62 -17.06 8.75
CA ALA A 116 -20.88 -17.65 9.24
C ALA A 116 -22.02 -16.63 9.19
N TYR A 117 -21.78 -15.39 9.61
CA TYR A 117 -22.78 -14.32 9.51
C TYR A 117 -23.22 -14.03 8.06
N ILE A 118 -22.28 -14.03 7.11
CA ILE A 118 -22.61 -13.86 5.68
C ILE A 118 -23.47 -15.02 5.18
N GLU A 119 -23.08 -16.26 5.53
CA GLU A 119 -23.77 -17.49 5.13
C GLU A 119 -25.22 -17.54 5.64
N ASP A 120 -25.42 -17.18 6.91
CA ASP A 120 -26.72 -17.28 7.56
C ASP A 120 -27.67 -16.14 7.19
N TYR A 121 -27.15 -14.93 6.87
CA TYR A 121 -27.99 -13.72 6.80
C TYR A 121 -27.85 -12.88 5.53
N LEU A 122 -26.74 -12.94 4.79
CA LEU A 122 -26.43 -11.95 3.75
C LEU A 122 -26.45 -12.49 2.32
N LEU A 123 -26.70 -13.78 2.12
CA LEU A 123 -26.62 -14.39 0.80
C LEU A 123 -27.68 -13.90 -0.18
N GLY A 124 -28.90 -13.59 0.28
CA GLY A 124 -29.94 -12.99 -0.57
C GLY A 124 -30.20 -13.75 -1.88
N GLY A 125 -30.24 -15.08 -1.84
CA GLY A 125 -30.43 -15.94 -3.02
C GLY A 125 -29.16 -16.21 -3.84
N SER A 126 -28.00 -15.71 -3.42
CA SER A 126 -26.69 -16.05 -4.00
C SER A 126 -26.00 -17.16 -3.22
N THR A 127 -25.02 -17.81 -3.84
CA THR A 127 -24.12 -18.73 -3.14
C THR A 127 -23.03 -17.95 -2.38
N VAL A 128 -22.43 -18.58 -1.37
CA VAL A 128 -21.25 -18.05 -0.65
C VAL A 128 -20.12 -17.66 -1.63
N SER A 129 -19.90 -18.50 -2.65
CA SER A 129 -18.90 -18.19 -3.69
C SER A 129 -19.28 -16.96 -4.50
N GLU A 130 -20.55 -16.71 -4.79
CA GLU A 130 -21.00 -15.53 -5.52
C GLU A 130 -20.84 -14.28 -4.68
N TYR A 131 -21.23 -14.33 -3.41
CA TYR A 131 -21.06 -13.21 -2.50
C TYR A 131 -19.59 -12.76 -2.43
N PHE A 132 -18.65 -13.68 -2.15
CA PHE A 132 -17.24 -13.32 -2.09
C PHE A 132 -16.65 -12.92 -3.44
N ARG A 133 -17.13 -13.49 -4.55
CA ARG A 133 -16.73 -13.04 -5.91
C ARG A 133 -17.10 -11.58 -6.11
N ASN A 134 -18.31 -11.18 -5.77
CA ASN A 134 -18.80 -9.81 -5.93
C ASN A 134 -18.04 -8.87 -4.99
N MET A 135 -17.85 -9.25 -3.73
CA MET A 135 -17.07 -8.47 -2.76
C MET A 135 -15.62 -8.25 -3.21
N PHE A 136 -14.92 -9.30 -3.65
CA PHE A 136 -13.53 -9.18 -4.13
C PHE A 136 -13.43 -8.40 -5.44
N SER A 137 -14.44 -8.48 -6.31
CA SER A 137 -14.45 -7.71 -7.55
C SER A 137 -14.78 -6.23 -7.31
N SER A 138 -15.68 -5.93 -6.37
CA SER A 138 -15.91 -4.56 -5.87
C SER A 138 -14.65 -3.98 -5.22
N TYR A 139 -13.90 -4.77 -4.46
CA TYR A 139 -12.59 -4.34 -3.97
C TYR A 139 -11.61 -4.05 -5.13
N ALA A 140 -11.53 -4.95 -6.11
CA ALA A 140 -10.63 -4.84 -7.25
C ALA A 140 -11.02 -3.74 -8.26
N SER A 141 -12.20 -3.12 -8.14
CA SER A 141 -12.58 -1.97 -8.96
C SER A 141 -12.09 -0.64 -8.39
N LEU A 142 -11.65 -0.61 -7.14
CA LEU A 142 -11.18 0.61 -6.47
C LEU A 142 -9.73 0.98 -6.87
N PRO A 143 -9.36 2.28 -6.83
CA PRO A 143 -7.97 2.74 -6.90
C PRO A 143 -7.06 2.09 -5.84
N GLN A 144 -5.75 2.04 -6.10
CA GLN A 144 -4.82 1.28 -5.25
C GLN A 144 -4.69 1.86 -3.83
N ASP A 145 -4.77 3.17 -3.68
CA ASP A 145 -4.73 3.85 -2.39
C ASP A 145 -5.98 3.58 -1.55
N GLU A 146 -7.17 3.55 -2.16
CA GLU A 146 -8.41 3.10 -1.51
C GLU A 146 -8.34 1.63 -1.07
N ARG A 147 -7.76 0.77 -1.92
CA ARG A 147 -7.52 -0.63 -1.58
C ARG A 147 -6.57 -0.78 -0.39
N GLU A 148 -5.52 0.04 -0.29
CA GLU A 148 -4.62 0.05 0.87
C GLU A 148 -5.36 0.45 2.15
N LYS A 149 -6.21 1.49 2.11
CA LYS A 149 -7.03 1.92 3.25
C LYS A 149 -7.93 0.80 3.77
N ILE A 150 -8.52 0.00 2.88
CA ILE A 150 -9.35 -1.16 3.25
C ILE A 150 -8.51 -2.26 3.92
N ILE A 151 -7.35 -2.59 3.35
CA ILE A 151 -6.49 -3.64 3.92
C ILE A 151 -6.02 -3.29 5.33
N PHE A 152 -5.69 -2.02 5.56
CA PHE A 152 -5.19 -1.50 6.83
C PHE A 152 -6.21 -0.63 7.57
N LEU A 153 -7.51 -0.97 7.43
CA LEU A 153 -8.62 -0.15 7.94
C LEU A 153 -8.54 0.16 9.44
N PRO A 154 -8.18 -0.78 10.34
CA PRO A 154 -8.05 -0.46 11.76
C PRO A 154 -6.98 0.62 12.02
N GLN A 155 -5.83 0.52 11.36
CA GLN A 155 -4.73 1.47 11.47
C GLN A 155 -5.13 2.83 10.87
N TYR A 156 -5.71 2.82 9.67
CA TYR A 156 -6.18 4.02 8.99
C TYR A 156 -7.21 4.78 9.83
N ARG A 157 -8.24 4.10 10.34
CA ARG A 157 -9.27 4.71 11.20
C ARG A 157 -8.67 5.24 12.51
N ALA A 158 -7.73 4.52 13.13
CA ALA A 158 -7.06 5.00 14.34
C ALA A 158 -6.24 6.28 14.09
N ILE A 159 -5.55 6.36 12.96
CA ILE A 159 -4.80 7.55 12.55
C ILE A 159 -5.74 8.73 12.31
N GLN A 160 -6.82 8.54 11.54
CA GLN A 160 -7.80 9.60 11.26
C GLN A 160 -8.39 10.16 12.56
N ARG A 161 -8.85 9.28 13.47
CA ARG A 161 -9.37 9.70 14.78
C ARG A 161 -8.36 10.51 15.60
N ALA A 162 -7.09 10.10 15.61
CA ALA A 162 -6.06 10.82 16.35
C ALA A 162 -5.76 12.21 15.76
N ILE A 163 -5.77 12.34 14.42
CA ILE A 163 -5.65 13.63 13.72
C ILE A 163 -6.83 14.54 14.08
N GLU A 164 -8.06 14.04 13.98
CA GLU A 164 -9.29 14.77 14.29
C GLU A 164 -9.30 15.29 15.73
N LYS A 165 -8.94 14.42 16.69
CA LYS A 165 -8.85 14.76 18.11
C LYS A 165 -7.60 15.56 18.49
N LYS A 166 -6.66 15.75 17.55
CA LYS A 166 -5.36 16.38 17.77
C LYS A 166 -4.58 15.72 18.92
N LYS A 167 -4.55 14.38 18.94
CA LYS A 167 -3.85 13.57 19.96
C LYS A 167 -2.62 12.90 19.37
N THR A 168 -1.58 12.79 20.18
CA THR A 168 -0.39 12.01 19.82
C THR A 168 -0.73 10.52 19.77
N ILE A 169 0.14 9.75 19.10
CA ILE A 169 -0.01 8.31 18.93
C ILE A 169 1.29 7.57 19.22
N PHE A 170 1.16 6.40 19.81
CA PHE A 170 2.19 5.38 19.84
C PHE A 170 1.95 4.38 18.71
N VAL A 171 2.93 4.23 17.82
CA VAL A 171 2.86 3.30 16.69
C VAL A 171 3.92 2.22 16.79
N THR A 172 3.53 1.02 16.37
CA THR A 172 4.49 -0.06 16.10
C THR A 172 4.62 -0.29 14.60
N THR A 173 5.84 -0.51 14.13
CA THR A 173 6.13 -0.63 12.69
C THR A 173 6.76 -1.98 12.34
N ARG A 174 6.49 -2.44 11.12
CA ARG A 174 7.13 -3.61 10.51
C ARG A 174 8.37 -3.17 9.75
N GLY A 175 9.52 -3.71 10.13
CA GLY A 175 10.81 -3.35 9.52
C GLY A 175 11.30 -1.95 9.94
N GLY A 176 12.57 -1.65 9.66
CA GLY A 176 13.23 -0.41 10.09
C GLY A 176 14.06 -0.57 11.38
N LYS A 177 14.88 0.45 11.69
CA LYS A 177 15.76 0.46 12.88
C LYS A 177 14.97 0.65 14.18
N GLU A 178 13.93 1.48 14.15
CA GLU A 178 13.06 1.76 15.30
C GLU A 178 11.66 1.22 15.03
N LYS A 179 11.23 0.27 15.87
CA LYS A 179 9.95 -0.43 15.73
C LYS A 179 8.81 0.18 16.55
N LYS A 180 9.12 1.16 17.40
CA LYS A 180 8.22 1.78 18.37
C LYS A 180 8.47 3.28 18.32
N LEU A 181 7.44 4.05 18.02
CA LEU A 181 7.55 5.50 17.81
C LEU A 181 6.38 6.19 18.51
N GLU A 182 6.67 7.31 19.16
CA GLU A 182 5.68 8.27 19.62
C GLU A 182 5.69 9.46 18.66
N LEU A 183 4.51 9.82 18.17
CA LEU A 183 4.32 10.73 17.03
C LEU A 183 3.15 11.68 17.25
N SER A 184 3.28 12.92 16.79
CA SER A 184 2.17 13.85 16.61
C SER A 184 1.64 13.70 15.17
N PRO A 185 0.50 13.05 14.91
CA PRO A 185 0.00 12.89 13.55
C PRO A 185 -0.54 14.21 13.00
N TYR A 186 0.00 14.66 11.87
CA TYR A 186 -0.41 15.91 11.22
C TYR A 186 -1.54 15.68 10.23
N CYS A 187 -1.31 14.84 9.21
CA CYS A 187 -2.33 14.46 8.25
C CYS A 187 -2.01 13.11 7.59
N PHE A 188 -2.97 12.59 6.83
CA PHE A 188 -2.76 11.43 5.96
C PHE A 188 -2.82 11.88 4.50
N ALA A 189 -1.85 11.45 3.69
CA ALA A 189 -1.77 11.83 2.28
C ALA A 189 -1.34 10.66 1.40
N CYS A 190 -1.91 10.59 0.19
CA CYS A 190 -1.52 9.62 -0.83
C CYS A 190 -0.44 10.21 -1.74
N SER A 191 0.49 9.38 -2.20
CA SER A 191 1.45 9.78 -3.24
C SER A 191 0.73 10.14 -4.54
N LYS A 192 1.28 11.07 -5.33
CA LYS A 192 0.71 11.54 -6.60
C LYS A 192 0.39 10.42 -7.60
N GLU A 193 1.15 9.33 -7.60
CA GLU A 193 0.91 8.17 -8.46
C GLU A 193 -0.08 7.15 -7.86
N GLU A 194 -0.84 7.51 -6.81
CA GLU A 194 -1.82 6.67 -6.11
C GLU A 194 -1.26 5.32 -5.61
N LEU A 195 0.07 5.23 -5.44
CA LEU A 195 0.72 3.98 -5.10
C LEU A 195 0.50 3.62 -3.63
N HIS A 196 0.75 4.58 -2.73
CA HIS A 196 0.70 4.34 -1.29
C HIS A 196 0.24 5.57 -0.49
N GLY A 197 -0.40 5.30 0.64
CA GLY A 197 -0.75 6.27 1.66
C GLY A 197 0.32 6.40 2.75
N TYR A 198 0.51 7.63 3.21
CA TYR A 198 1.50 8.01 4.22
C TYR A 198 0.84 8.83 5.32
N LEU A 199 1.10 8.44 6.56
CA LEU A 199 0.93 9.32 7.70
C LEU A 199 2.10 10.31 7.72
N LEU A 200 1.80 11.60 7.66
CA LEU A 200 2.76 12.66 7.94
C LEU A 200 2.68 13.00 9.42
N ALA A 201 3.79 12.87 10.13
CA ALA A 201 3.82 13.08 11.57
C ALA A 201 5.07 13.82 12.04
N GLY A 202 4.90 14.58 13.11
CA GLY A 202 5.99 15.20 13.85
C GLY A 202 6.59 14.19 14.82
N ARG A 203 7.93 14.16 14.89
CA ARG A 203 8.68 13.40 15.89
C ARG A 203 9.77 14.29 16.44
N LYS A 204 9.62 14.75 17.70
CA LYS A 204 10.51 15.78 18.27
C LYS A 204 10.57 16.98 17.30
N ASN A 205 11.76 17.28 16.76
CA ASN A 205 12.00 18.39 15.83
C ASN A 205 12.00 17.97 14.34
N ASP A 206 11.64 16.72 14.03
CA ASP A 206 11.66 16.17 12.68
C ASP A 206 10.24 15.92 12.15
N CYS A 207 10.10 15.92 10.83
CA CYS A 207 8.89 15.49 10.12
C CYS A 207 9.19 14.15 9.45
N ILE A 208 8.35 13.15 9.71
CA ILE A 208 8.52 11.82 9.15
C ILE A 208 7.29 11.39 8.34
N PRO A 209 7.49 10.77 7.17
CA PRO A 209 6.44 10.04 6.48
C PRO A 209 6.47 8.56 6.87
N LEU A 210 5.33 8.04 7.31
CA LEU A 210 5.17 6.64 7.65
C LEU A 210 4.14 5.98 6.74
N ARG A 211 4.61 5.06 5.87
CA ARG A 211 3.75 4.32 4.94
C ARG A 211 2.74 3.46 5.71
N LEU A 212 1.46 3.55 5.34
CA LEU A 212 0.36 2.86 6.02
C LEU A 212 0.60 1.36 6.14
N SER A 213 1.03 0.70 5.07
CA SER A 213 1.30 -0.75 5.07
C SER A 213 2.39 -1.22 6.03
N ARG A 214 3.22 -0.30 6.55
CA ARG A 214 4.27 -0.60 7.53
C ARG A 214 3.81 -0.39 8.97
N ILE A 215 2.63 0.18 9.19
CA ILE A 215 2.08 0.41 10.53
C ILE A 215 1.37 -0.87 10.98
N VAL A 216 1.82 -1.44 12.09
CA VAL A 216 1.27 -2.67 12.67
C VAL A 216 0.16 -2.34 13.65
N SER A 217 0.40 -1.40 14.56
CA SER A 217 -0.59 -0.92 15.54
C SER A 217 -0.49 0.58 15.76
N VAL A 218 -1.59 1.17 16.19
CA VAL A 218 -1.72 2.58 16.55
C VAL A 218 -2.49 2.65 17.86
N THR A 219 -1.91 3.32 18.86
CA THR A 219 -2.51 3.57 20.16
C THR A 219 -2.56 5.07 20.38
N GLU A 220 -3.76 5.62 20.59
CA GLU A 220 -3.95 7.03 20.94
C GLU A 220 -3.38 7.28 22.34
N LEU A 221 -2.68 8.39 22.52
CA LEU A 221 -2.13 8.83 23.80
C LEU A 221 -2.89 10.08 24.29
N ALA A 222 -2.67 10.46 25.55
CA ALA A 222 -3.40 11.57 26.17
C ALA A 222 -2.89 12.94 25.70
N GLU A 223 -1.62 13.01 25.30
CA GLU A 223 -0.88 14.21 25.00
C GLU A 223 -1.37 14.85 23.69
N PRO A 224 -1.50 16.19 23.63
CA PRO A 224 -1.92 16.88 22.42
C PRO A 224 -0.84 16.86 21.35
N SER A 225 -1.25 16.80 20.09
CA SER A 225 -0.36 17.01 18.95
C SER A 225 0.00 18.48 18.85
N VAL A 226 1.30 18.78 18.92
CA VAL A 226 1.86 20.12 18.77
C VAL A 226 2.89 20.11 17.64
N PHE A 227 2.88 21.16 16.83
CA PHE A 227 3.77 21.34 15.70
C PHE A 227 4.41 22.73 15.75
N THR A 228 5.70 22.80 15.44
CA THR A 228 6.37 24.09 15.21
C THR A 228 6.01 24.64 13.83
N GLN A 229 6.21 25.95 13.63
CA GLN A 229 6.00 26.58 12.32
C GLN A 229 6.87 25.93 11.22
N GLU A 230 8.12 25.60 11.54
CA GLU A 230 9.03 24.88 10.65
C GLU A 230 8.48 23.51 10.23
N GLN A 231 7.88 22.75 11.15
CA GLN A 231 7.27 21.46 10.83
C GLN A 231 6.08 21.61 9.88
N ILE A 232 5.24 22.64 10.11
CA ILE A 232 4.10 22.94 9.25
C ILE A 232 4.56 23.25 7.82
N GLU A 233 5.60 24.07 7.66
CA GLU A 233 6.18 24.37 6.34
C GLU A 233 6.74 23.13 5.64
N ILE A 234 7.39 22.23 6.39
CA ILE A 234 7.86 20.95 5.85
C ILE A 234 6.68 20.07 5.42
N PHE A 235 5.62 19.95 6.22
CA PHE A 235 4.44 19.17 5.84
C PHE A 235 3.77 19.72 4.58
N GLN A 236 3.69 21.05 4.42
CA GLN A 236 3.19 21.67 3.20
C GLN A 236 4.03 21.30 1.97
N LYS A 237 5.37 21.29 2.10
CA LYS A 237 6.27 20.82 1.03
C LYS A 237 6.04 19.34 0.71
N MET A 238 5.91 18.49 1.72
CA MET A 238 5.62 17.07 1.55
C MET A 238 4.30 16.86 0.80
N LEU A 239 3.25 17.60 1.14
CA LEU A 239 1.97 17.55 0.43
C LEU A 239 2.08 18.02 -1.02
N ALA A 240 2.86 19.07 -1.29
CA ALA A 240 3.00 19.64 -2.62
C ALA A 240 3.85 18.78 -3.58
N TYR A 241 4.95 18.20 -3.08
CA TYR A 241 5.98 17.60 -3.94
C TYR A 241 6.11 16.07 -3.80
N GLY A 242 5.54 15.49 -2.75
CA GLY A 242 5.47 14.04 -2.55
C GLY A 242 5.53 13.66 -1.07
N PRO A 243 4.45 13.08 -0.48
CA PRO A 243 4.39 12.78 0.94
C PRO A 243 5.36 11.67 1.37
N GLN A 244 5.94 10.92 0.43
CA GLN A 244 6.92 9.88 0.73
C GLN A 244 8.33 10.39 1.03
N PHE A 245 8.64 11.65 0.70
CA PHE A 245 10.00 12.17 0.79
C PHE A 245 10.24 12.89 2.12
N ILE A 246 11.34 12.53 2.76
CA ILE A 246 11.84 13.23 3.96
C ILE A 246 12.55 14.51 3.51
N TYR A 247 12.33 15.60 4.23
CA TYR A 247 13.01 16.87 4.03
C TYR A 247 14.03 17.09 5.14
N GLY A 248 15.24 17.49 4.78
CA GLY A 248 16.20 18.06 5.70
C GLY A 248 15.81 19.46 6.17
N LYS A 249 16.45 19.91 7.25
CA LYS A 249 16.32 21.29 7.73
C LYS A 249 16.98 22.23 6.71
N ASN A 250 16.23 23.22 6.23
CA ASN A 250 16.69 24.27 5.32
C ASN A 250 17.15 23.78 3.92
N GLU A 251 16.46 22.80 3.35
CA GLU A 251 16.66 22.48 1.93
C GLU A 251 16.31 23.68 1.04
N LYS A 252 17.27 24.08 0.21
CA LYS A 252 17.19 25.18 -0.75
C LYS A 252 16.81 24.65 -2.12
N GLU A 253 16.51 25.57 -3.03
CA GLU A 253 16.27 25.25 -4.43
C GLU A 253 17.45 24.50 -5.06
N VAL A 254 17.14 23.44 -5.79
CA VAL A 254 18.07 22.66 -6.60
C VAL A 254 17.99 23.11 -8.05
N GLU A 255 19.14 23.31 -8.67
CA GLU A 255 19.28 23.65 -10.08
C GLU A 255 19.93 22.51 -10.84
N ILE A 256 19.31 22.08 -11.94
CA ILE A 256 19.75 20.98 -12.79
C ILE A 256 19.77 21.45 -14.23
N GLN A 257 20.90 21.21 -14.90
CA GLN A 257 21.04 21.40 -16.33
C GLN A 257 20.79 20.08 -17.05
N LEU A 258 19.92 20.06 -18.04
CA LEU A 258 19.59 18.88 -18.85
C LEU A 258 20.13 19.03 -20.26
N THR A 259 20.63 17.94 -20.85
CA THR A 259 20.88 17.90 -22.30
C THR A 259 19.56 17.80 -23.06
N GLU A 260 19.56 17.93 -24.39
CA GLU A 260 18.37 17.67 -25.21
C GLU A 260 17.78 16.27 -24.96
N GLN A 261 18.65 15.25 -24.86
CA GLN A 261 18.26 13.89 -24.49
C GLN A 261 17.71 13.83 -23.05
N GLY A 262 18.28 14.60 -22.13
CA GLY A 262 17.78 14.74 -20.77
C GLY A 262 16.37 15.33 -20.72
N ILE A 263 16.08 16.34 -21.54
CA ILE A 263 14.74 16.94 -21.64
C ILE A 263 13.74 15.90 -22.16
N ASP A 264 14.10 15.13 -23.19
CA ASP A 264 13.24 14.05 -23.71
C ASP A 264 12.99 12.94 -22.64
N LYS A 265 14.04 12.53 -21.92
CA LYS A 265 13.91 11.60 -20.78
C LYS A 265 12.98 12.15 -19.71
N PHE A 266 13.10 13.42 -19.35
CA PHE A 266 12.28 14.08 -18.35
C PHE A 266 10.79 14.11 -18.73
N LYS A 267 10.49 14.27 -20.03
CA LYS A 267 9.11 14.21 -20.54
C LYS A 267 8.53 12.79 -20.41
N LYS A 268 9.30 11.76 -20.76
CA LYS A 268 8.86 10.36 -20.81
C LYS A 268 8.82 9.68 -19.44
N MET A 269 9.74 9.99 -18.55
CA MET A 269 9.85 9.35 -17.23
C MET A 269 8.95 10.05 -16.20
N TYR A 270 7.66 9.72 -16.18
CA TYR A 270 6.68 10.40 -15.34
C TYR A 270 6.65 9.93 -13.86
N VAL A 271 7.07 8.70 -13.57
CA VAL A 271 7.01 8.13 -12.21
C VAL A 271 8.02 8.83 -11.30
N HIS A 272 7.52 9.38 -10.18
CA HIS A 272 8.26 10.16 -9.18
C HIS A 272 8.92 11.42 -9.75
N ARG A 273 8.42 11.94 -10.88
CA ARG A 273 8.97 13.12 -11.54
C ARG A 273 8.82 14.36 -10.63
N PRO A 274 9.93 15.01 -10.23
CA PRO A 274 9.86 16.24 -9.46
C PRO A 274 9.22 17.36 -10.29
N ILE A 275 8.45 18.22 -9.62
CA ILE A 275 7.77 19.35 -10.27
C ILE A 275 8.72 20.55 -10.28
N PRO A 276 9.12 21.07 -11.46
CA PRO A 276 9.96 22.25 -11.51
C PRO A 276 9.16 23.48 -11.06
N VAL A 277 9.77 24.33 -10.25
CA VAL A 277 9.22 25.64 -9.87
C VAL A 277 9.51 26.70 -10.93
N ARG A 278 10.57 26.50 -11.71
CA ARG A 278 11.01 27.38 -12.79
C ARG A 278 11.82 26.59 -13.81
N VAL A 279 11.74 27.00 -15.07
CA VAL A 279 12.54 26.45 -16.18
C VAL A 279 13.08 27.61 -17.01
N GLU A 280 14.40 27.63 -17.24
CA GLU A 280 15.11 28.62 -18.04
C GLU A 280 15.96 27.87 -19.08
N ASN A 281 15.45 27.73 -20.31
CA ASN A 281 16.07 26.92 -21.37
C ASN A 281 16.32 25.46 -20.94
N ASP A 282 17.59 25.10 -20.74
CA ASP A 282 18.06 23.78 -20.32
C ASP A 282 18.23 23.66 -18.80
N ARG A 283 17.94 24.72 -18.04
CA ARG A 283 18.04 24.77 -16.58
C ARG A 283 16.67 24.63 -15.92
N TYR A 284 16.57 23.65 -15.04
CA TYR A 284 15.37 23.31 -14.28
C TYR A 284 15.63 23.55 -12.80
N TYR A 285 14.69 24.23 -12.15
CA TYR A 285 14.76 24.60 -10.74
C TYR A 285 13.70 23.86 -9.96
N PHE A 286 14.07 23.30 -8.81
CA PHE A 286 13.19 22.45 -7.99
C PHE A 286 13.25 22.87 -6.52
N ALA A 287 12.09 22.95 -5.86
CA ALA A 287 11.97 23.22 -4.42
C ALA A 287 11.61 21.96 -3.60
N CYS A 288 11.75 20.78 -4.21
CA CYS A 288 11.41 19.50 -3.60
C CYS A 288 12.58 18.90 -2.83
N SER A 289 12.36 17.73 -2.20
CA SER A 289 13.37 17.10 -1.36
C SER A 289 14.64 16.77 -2.15
N TYR A 290 15.81 17.02 -1.56
CA TYR A 290 17.08 16.55 -2.12
C TYR A 290 17.10 15.05 -2.40
N MET A 291 16.45 14.26 -1.55
CA MET A 291 16.33 12.81 -1.75
C MET A 291 15.51 12.49 -3.01
N GLN A 292 14.42 13.22 -3.26
CA GLN A 292 13.62 13.06 -4.47
C GLN A 292 14.45 13.35 -5.73
N ILE A 293 15.24 14.43 -5.71
CA ILE A 293 16.15 14.77 -6.79
C ILE A 293 17.14 13.65 -7.08
N VAL A 294 17.86 13.18 -6.05
CA VAL A 294 18.87 12.13 -6.22
C VAL A 294 18.23 10.86 -6.78
N GLN A 295 17.12 10.40 -6.19
CA GLN A 295 16.43 9.18 -6.63
C GLN A 295 15.96 9.25 -8.09
N TYR A 296 15.47 10.41 -8.51
CA TYR A 296 14.95 10.59 -9.85
C TYR A 296 16.07 10.74 -10.89
N PHE A 297 17.00 11.68 -10.67
CA PHE A 297 18.01 12.09 -11.65
C PHE A 297 19.25 11.20 -11.71
N GLN A 298 19.53 10.35 -10.72
CA GLN A 298 20.62 9.35 -10.84
C GLN A 298 20.45 8.43 -12.06
N ARG A 299 19.22 8.26 -12.57
CA ARG A 299 18.91 7.43 -13.75
C ARG A 299 19.23 8.13 -15.07
N PHE A 300 19.50 9.45 -15.05
CA PHE A 300 19.77 10.24 -16.24
C PHE A 300 21.24 10.14 -16.67
N GLY A 301 22.14 9.78 -15.74
CA GLY A 301 23.57 9.67 -16.02
C GLY A 301 24.12 10.99 -16.57
N LYS A 302 24.74 10.94 -17.75
CA LYS A 302 25.35 12.12 -18.39
C LYS A 302 24.34 13.20 -18.85
N ASP A 303 23.05 12.85 -18.93
CA ASP A 303 22.02 13.74 -19.48
C ASP A 303 21.41 14.71 -18.47
N ALA A 304 21.84 14.63 -17.20
CA ALA A 304 21.47 15.59 -16.16
C ALA A 304 22.68 15.95 -15.30
N ARG A 305 22.92 17.25 -15.14
CA ARG A 305 23.99 17.79 -14.29
C ARG A 305 23.39 18.65 -13.19
N VAL A 306 23.59 18.25 -11.94
CA VAL A 306 23.24 19.10 -10.79
C VAL A 306 24.23 20.27 -10.71
N ILE A 307 23.73 21.49 -10.84
CA ILE A 307 24.52 22.73 -10.78
C ILE A 307 24.70 23.19 -9.33
N ARG A 308 23.63 23.14 -8.53
CA ARG A 308 23.63 23.41 -7.09
C ARG A 308 22.42 22.74 -6.42
N PRO A 309 22.50 22.40 -5.13
CA PRO A 309 23.65 22.57 -4.23
C PRO A 309 24.71 21.45 -4.38
N GLN A 310 25.93 21.72 -3.92
CA GLN A 310 27.08 20.84 -4.09
C GLN A 310 26.85 19.44 -3.50
N HIS A 311 26.27 19.33 -2.31
CA HIS A 311 26.08 18.03 -1.65
C HIS A 311 25.11 17.11 -2.40
N VAL A 312 24.10 17.65 -3.11
CA VAL A 312 23.20 16.87 -3.98
C VAL A 312 23.97 16.34 -5.19
N ARG A 313 24.82 17.19 -5.79
CA ARG A 313 25.74 16.78 -6.86
C ARG A 313 26.68 15.67 -6.38
N ASP A 314 27.28 15.82 -5.20
CA ASP A 314 28.21 14.84 -4.63
C ASP A 314 27.54 13.49 -4.35
N ALA A 315 26.26 13.49 -3.95
CA ALA A 315 25.50 12.26 -3.77
C ALA A 315 25.33 11.48 -5.09
N ILE A 316 24.97 12.17 -6.18
CA ILE A 316 24.85 11.54 -7.52
C ILE A 316 26.22 11.09 -8.05
N VAL A 317 27.27 11.91 -7.88
CA VAL A 317 28.63 11.55 -8.28
C VAL A 317 29.09 10.29 -7.54
N ARG A 318 28.84 10.20 -6.24
CA ARG A 318 29.19 9.03 -5.42
C ARG A 318 28.47 7.78 -5.91
N PHE A 319 27.16 7.85 -6.13
CA PHE A 319 26.36 6.75 -6.68
C PHE A 319 26.96 6.19 -7.97
N HIS A 320 27.31 7.06 -8.93
CA HIS A 320 27.91 6.62 -10.20
C HIS A 320 29.34 6.10 -10.03
N ARG A 321 30.16 6.69 -9.16
CA ARG A 321 31.53 6.18 -8.88
C ARG A 321 31.51 4.79 -8.27
N GLU A 322 30.63 4.56 -7.29
CA GLU A 322 30.46 3.24 -6.66
C GLU A 322 29.98 2.20 -7.67
N ALA A 323 29.03 2.56 -8.53
CA ALA A 323 28.58 1.70 -9.63
C ALA A 323 29.74 1.35 -10.58
N VAL A 324 30.48 2.34 -11.08
CA VAL A 324 31.64 2.12 -11.97
C VAL A 324 32.67 1.21 -11.31
N SER A 325 33.03 1.48 -10.05
CA SER A 325 33.96 0.63 -9.28
C SER A 325 33.48 -0.82 -9.21
N ARG A 326 32.18 -1.04 -9.04
CA ARG A 326 31.60 -2.38 -8.98
C ARG A 326 31.61 -3.12 -10.33
N TYR A 327 31.35 -2.42 -11.43
CA TYR A 327 31.36 -3.00 -12.78
C TYR A 327 32.78 -3.27 -13.29
N LEU A 328 33.74 -2.42 -12.91
CA LEU A 328 35.15 -2.58 -13.31
C LEU A 328 35.94 -3.55 -12.41
N CYS A 329 35.42 -3.90 -11.22
CA CYS A 329 36.03 -4.88 -10.33
C CYS A 329 35.03 -6.02 -10.01
N PRO A 330 34.91 -7.04 -10.90
CA PRO A 330 33.90 -8.09 -10.78
C PRO A 330 34.02 -8.96 -9.52
N ASP A 331 35.25 -9.17 -9.03
CA ASP A 331 35.60 -10.34 -8.20
C ASP A 331 35.45 -10.20 -6.69
N ARG A 332 35.07 -9.03 -6.15
CA ARG A 332 34.97 -8.88 -4.67
C ARG A 332 33.79 -9.60 -4.03
N TYR A 333 32.88 -10.18 -4.82
CA TYR A 333 31.67 -10.87 -4.32
C TYR A 333 31.37 -12.20 -5.03
N ALA A 334 32.37 -12.86 -5.62
CA ALA A 334 32.22 -14.28 -5.94
C ALA A 334 31.88 -15.00 -4.62
N VAL A 335 30.65 -15.50 -4.53
CA VAL A 335 30.12 -16.19 -3.35
C VAL A 335 31.07 -17.33 -3.03
N ARG A 336 31.89 -17.20 -1.98
CA ARG A 336 32.66 -18.33 -1.48
C ARG A 336 31.64 -19.41 -1.06
N PRO A 337 31.69 -20.63 -1.62
CA PRO A 337 30.82 -21.69 -1.15
C PRO A 337 31.09 -21.89 0.34
N LYS A 338 30.01 -21.91 1.14
CA LYS A 338 30.10 -22.18 2.58
C LYS A 338 30.79 -23.54 2.74
N GLN A 339 31.98 -23.55 3.32
CA GLN A 339 32.60 -24.77 3.81
C GLN A 339 31.65 -25.39 4.85
N THR A 340 31.08 -26.52 4.49
CA THR A 340 30.35 -27.40 5.40
C THR A 340 31.34 -27.94 6.43
N PHE A 341 31.29 -27.42 7.66
CA PHE A 341 31.92 -28.10 8.79
C PHE A 341 31.12 -29.38 9.09
N SER A 342 31.68 -30.52 8.70
CA SER A 342 31.25 -31.84 9.15
C SER A 342 31.51 -31.96 10.64
N ARG A 343 30.45 -32.15 11.43
CA ARG A 343 30.52 -32.44 12.86
C ARG A 343 30.91 -33.92 13.01
N THR A 344 32.19 -34.20 13.21
CA THR A 344 32.66 -35.52 13.65
C THR A 344 32.15 -35.77 15.07
N GLN A 345 31.34 -36.82 15.22
CA GLN A 345 30.99 -37.40 16.50
C GLN A 345 32.26 -38.01 17.12
N ASN A 346 32.60 -37.61 18.34
CA ASN A 346 33.59 -38.33 19.14
C ASN A 346 32.83 -39.24 20.12
N LYS A 347 32.86 -40.55 19.84
CA LYS A 347 32.63 -41.62 20.81
C LYS A 347 33.99 -41.98 21.42
N ASN A 348 34.05 -42.07 22.75
CA ASN A 348 34.81 -43.03 23.57
C ASN A 348 34.78 -42.50 25.02
N ASN A 349 34.03 -43.12 25.94
CA ASN A 349 34.35 -44.33 26.72
C ASN A 349 35.67 -44.25 27.50
N GLY A 350 35.56 -44.23 28.84
CA GLY A 350 36.38 -45.11 29.69
C GLY A 350 37.08 -44.49 30.90
N ALA A 351 36.62 -44.93 32.09
CA ALA A 351 37.38 -45.31 33.28
C ALA A 351 37.87 -44.25 34.29
N ASP A 352 37.21 -44.30 35.45
CA ASP A 352 37.66 -44.15 36.87
C ASP A 352 39.10 -44.64 37.15
N PRO A 353 39.76 -44.15 38.21
CA PRO A 353 39.41 -44.39 39.63
C PRO A 353 38.99 -43.16 40.45
#